data_AF-A0A7Y7NZ49-F1
#
_entry.id   AF-A0A7Y7NZ49-F1
#
_cell.length_a   1.000
_cell.length_b   1.000
_cell.length_c   1.000
_cell.angle_alpha   90.00
_cell.angle_beta   90.00
_cell.angle_gamma   90.00
#
_symmetry.space_group_name_H-M   'P 1'
#
loop_
_entity.id
_entity.type
_entity.pdbx_description
1 polymer ?
#
loop_
_entity_poly.entity_id
_entity_poly.type
_entity_poly.pdbx_seq_one_letter_code
_entity_poly.pdbx_strand_id
1 'polypeptide(L)'
;MRLKKFVLVLFSGLFYSAVFGQQDPQFSQVIFNQMSINPGYAGSNDMINANAINRIQWVGFNGAPSTTSFTINSPIAPFGFKSGVGLNILSDNPGFNKDLGLNFSYAARFKAGKGNLGIGPSIGFINNSIDPKWNYPNVSTDKAIPQGKQNSVNFDLGFGLYYNTDNMFFGLSATHLNGTKMNKSISPSHYSRQYYLTGGYILNLPNPSWQFSPSAYVVSDLVLSQFSLSANLKYNKKFWGGVSYRMGRLGEAITGMLGIELFNGLKIGYAYEFSMREISNYNDGSHEFMLGYSFKLKKERPPQQFKSIRFL
;
A
#
# COMPACT_ATOMS: atom_id res chain seq x y z
N MET A 1 44.54 23.45 6.75
CA MET A 1 43.83 23.35 5.44
C MET A 1 43.77 21.94 4.83
N ARG A 2 44.74 21.04 5.07
CA ARG A 2 44.76 19.69 4.46
C ARG A 2 43.71 18.70 5.00
N LEU A 3 43.34 18.79 6.28
CA LEU A 3 42.34 17.89 6.90
C LEU A 3 40.91 18.14 6.41
N LYS A 4 40.54 19.40 6.11
CA LYS A 4 39.21 19.76 5.58
C LYS A 4 38.98 19.25 4.15
N LYS A 5 40.04 19.16 3.33
CA LYS A 5 39.96 18.58 1.98
C LYS A 5 39.80 17.06 2.01
N PHE A 6 40.41 16.38 2.99
CA PHE A 6 40.25 14.93 3.17
C PHE A 6 38.83 14.54 3.62
N VAL A 7 38.23 15.34 4.52
CA VAL A 7 36.83 15.14 4.94
C VAL A 7 35.86 15.37 3.79
N LEU A 8 36.10 16.38 2.93
CA LEU A 8 35.27 16.64 1.75
C LEU A 8 35.39 15.54 0.68
N VAL A 9 36.58 14.96 0.50
CA VAL A 9 36.79 13.84 -0.43
C VAL A 9 36.18 12.53 0.10
N LEU A 10 36.25 12.28 1.41
CA LEU A 10 35.53 11.17 2.06
C LEU A 10 34.01 11.33 2.02
N PHE A 11 33.49 12.56 2.13
CA PHE A 11 32.06 12.86 2.00
C PHE A 11 31.57 12.74 0.55
N SER A 12 32.40 13.07 -0.44
CA SER A 12 32.04 12.91 -1.86
C SER A 12 32.10 11.45 -2.34
N GLY A 13 32.90 10.60 -1.69
CA GLY A 13 32.99 9.17 -2.00
C GLY A 13 31.80 8.33 -1.52
N LEU A 14 30.93 8.89 -0.66
CA LEU A 14 29.77 8.19 -0.08
C LEU A 14 28.49 8.25 -0.96
N PHE A 15 28.53 8.90 -2.12
CA PHE A 15 27.34 9.08 -2.99
C PHE A 15 27.38 8.29 -4.30
N TYR A 16 28.30 7.34 -4.45
CA TYR A 16 28.21 6.32 -5.50
C TYR A 16 27.48 5.09 -4.98
N SER A 17 26.15 5.20 -4.82
CA SER A 17 25.29 4.02 -4.80
C SER A 17 24.80 3.76 -6.22
N ALA A 18 25.10 2.58 -6.72
CA ALA A 18 24.51 2.08 -7.95
C ALA A 18 22.97 2.07 -7.78
N VAL A 19 22.27 2.80 -8.64
CA VAL A 19 20.81 2.89 -8.62
C VAL A 19 20.25 1.59 -9.20
N PHE A 20 20.03 0.61 -8.32
CA PHE A 20 19.31 -0.61 -8.65
C PHE A 20 18.28 -0.87 -7.55
N GLY A 21 17.07 -0.38 -7.75
CA GLY A 21 15.95 -0.65 -6.84
C GLY A 21 14.64 -0.43 -7.58
N GLN A 22 13.83 -1.48 -7.68
CA GLN A 22 12.42 -1.34 -7.99
C GLN A 22 11.74 -0.79 -6.74
N GLN A 23 10.88 0.22 -6.92
CA GLN A 23 10.07 0.79 -5.86
C GLN A 23 8.65 0.25 -5.94
N ASP A 24 8.01 0.09 -4.79
CA ASP A 24 6.61 -0.30 -4.70
C ASP A 24 5.70 0.71 -5.42
N PRO A 25 4.66 0.23 -6.11
CA PRO A 25 3.70 1.09 -6.77
C PRO A 25 2.97 1.97 -5.75
N GLN A 26 2.67 3.20 -6.15
CA GLN A 26 2.12 4.23 -5.27
C GLN A 26 0.65 4.48 -5.60
N PHE A 27 -0.20 4.43 -4.57
CA PHE A 27 -1.64 4.71 -4.68
C PHE A 27 -1.97 6.08 -4.11
N SER A 28 -2.89 6.80 -4.75
CA SER A 28 -3.38 8.10 -4.27
C SER A 28 -4.35 7.94 -3.09
N GLN A 29 -5.08 6.83 -3.04
CA GLN A 29 -6.07 6.47 -2.02
C GLN A 29 -5.50 5.53 -0.94
N VAL A 30 -4.18 5.54 -0.71
CA VAL A 30 -3.51 4.64 0.25
C VAL A 30 -4.12 4.68 1.65
N ILE A 31 -4.65 5.83 2.08
CA ILE A 31 -5.27 6.00 3.39
C ILE A 31 -6.52 5.14 3.58
N PHE A 32 -7.22 4.82 2.49
CA PHE A 32 -8.39 3.95 2.49
C PHE A 32 -8.01 2.47 2.42
N ASN A 33 -6.74 2.15 2.15
CA ASN A 33 -6.21 0.79 2.03
C ASN A 33 -4.90 0.59 2.81
N GLN A 34 -4.87 0.96 4.09
CA GLN A 34 -3.68 0.80 4.96
C GLN A 34 -3.13 -0.64 5.02
N MET A 35 -4.01 -1.63 4.80
CA MET A 35 -3.63 -3.05 4.77
C MET A 35 -2.60 -3.38 3.67
N SER A 36 -2.55 -2.60 2.57
CA SER A 36 -1.61 -2.87 1.48
C SER A 36 -0.16 -2.54 1.83
N ILE A 37 0.08 -1.71 2.85
CA ILE A 37 1.42 -1.22 3.23
C ILE A 37 1.81 -1.52 4.67
N ASN A 38 0.86 -1.84 5.56
CA ASN A 38 1.12 -2.02 6.97
C ASN A 38 0.43 -3.28 7.53
N PRO A 39 1.16 -4.38 7.77
CA PRO A 39 0.56 -5.59 8.33
C PRO A 39 0.05 -5.43 9.77
N GLY A 40 0.55 -4.45 10.52
CA GLY A 40 0.03 -4.07 11.84
C GLY A 40 -1.40 -3.51 11.79
N TYR A 41 -1.89 -3.10 10.62
CA TYR A 41 -3.27 -2.65 10.40
C TYR A 41 -4.30 -3.78 10.51
N ALA A 42 -3.90 -5.04 10.34
CA ALA A 42 -4.83 -6.16 10.29
C ALA A 42 -5.74 -6.20 11.53
N GLY A 43 -7.06 -6.25 11.30
CA GLY A 43 -8.06 -6.26 12.39
C GLY A 43 -8.12 -4.98 13.22
N SER A 44 -7.63 -3.85 12.70
CA SER A 44 -7.72 -2.54 13.36
C SER A 44 -9.16 -2.00 13.48
N ASN A 45 -10.05 -2.48 12.59
CA ASN A 45 -11.47 -2.21 12.59
C ASN A 45 -12.26 -3.41 13.16
N ASP A 46 -13.44 -3.16 13.73
CA ASP A 46 -14.36 -4.21 14.23
C ASP A 46 -15.17 -4.92 13.13
N MET A 47 -14.74 -4.83 11.88
CA MET A 47 -15.41 -5.38 10.71
C MET A 47 -14.41 -6.08 9.80
N ILE A 48 -14.90 -7.01 8.99
CA ILE A 48 -14.17 -7.49 7.82
C ILE A 48 -14.18 -6.37 6.79
N ASN A 49 -13.01 -6.02 6.27
CA ASN A 49 -12.87 -5.01 5.24
C ASN A 49 -12.15 -5.62 4.05
N ALA A 50 -12.82 -5.68 2.91
CA ALA A 50 -12.22 -5.97 1.63
C ALA A 50 -12.07 -4.67 0.84
N ASN A 51 -10.92 -4.41 0.24
CA ASN A 51 -10.69 -3.26 -0.63
C ASN A 51 -10.00 -3.71 -1.90
N ALA A 52 -10.42 -3.18 -3.04
CA ALA A 52 -9.76 -3.30 -4.31
C ALA A 52 -9.46 -1.88 -4.83
N ILE A 53 -8.22 -1.64 -5.24
CA ILE A 53 -7.82 -0.40 -5.90
C ILE A 53 -7.17 -0.79 -7.22
N ASN A 54 -7.64 -0.23 -8.33
CA ASN A 54 -6.97 -0.30 -9.62
C ASN A 54 -6.52 1.10 -10.03
N ARG A 55 -5.26 1.20 -10.44
CA ARG A 55 -4.62 2.43 -10.87
C ARG A 55 -4.05 2.22 -12.26
N ILE A 56 -4.36 3.15 -13.16
CA ILE A 56 -3.77 3.25 -14.50
C ILE A 56 -2.97 4.55 -14.52
N GLN A 57 -1.66 4.43 -14.65
CA GLN A 57 -0.74 5.54 -14.55
C GLN A 57 -0.30 6.05 -15.92
N TRP A 58 -0.27 7.37 -16.08
CA TRP A 58 0.16 8.05 -17.30
C TRP A 58 -0.60 7.57 -18.55
N VAL A 59 -1.92 7.73 -18.51
CA VAL A 59 -2.81 7.43 -19.64
C VAL A 59 -2.33 8.21 -20.87
N GLY A 60 -2.42 7.58 -22.04
CA GLY A 60 -1.89 8.13 -23.30
C GLY A 60 -0.59 7.46 -23.75
N PHE A 61 0.19 6.85 -22.85
CA PHE A 61 1.31 6.00 -23.24
C PHE A 61 0.87 4.59 -23.63
N ASN A 62 1.44 4.06 -24.72
CA ASN A 62 1.28 2.65 -25.08
C ASN A 62 2.03 1.77 -24.06
N GLY A 63 1.34 0.83 -23.42
CA GLY A 63 1.89 0.05 -22.31
C GLY A 63 1.94 0.81 -20.98
N ALA A 64 1.07 1.82 -20.79
CA ALA A 64 0.90 2.55 -19.55
C ALA A 64 0.84 1.59 -18.33
N PRO A 65 1.60 1.87 -17.25
CA PRO A 65 1.60 1.00 -16.07
C PRO A 65 0.19 0.86 -15.47
N SER A 66 -0.15 -0.39 -15.14
CA SER A 66 -1.41 -0.70 -14.46
C SER A 66 -1.13 -1.53 -13.20
N THR A 67 -1.58 -1.01 -12.07
CA THR A 67 -1.42 -1.63 -10.76
C THR A 67 -2.79 -1.92 -10.15
N THR A 68 -3.00 -3.13 -9.66
CA THR A 68 -4.19 -3.54 -8.91
C THR A 68 -3.79 -4.08 -7.54
N SER A 69 -4.36 -3.50 -6.49
CA SER A 69 -4.27 -4.05 -5.13
C SER A 69 -5.63 -4.60 -4.72
N PHE A 70 -5.64 -5.79 -4.16
CA PHE A 70 -6.78 -6.34 -3.42
C PHE A 70 -6.32 -6.68 -2.01
N THR A 71 -7.01 -6.15 -1.01
CA THR A 71 -6.78 -6.48 0.39
C THR A 71 -8.05 -6.97 1.05
N ILE A 72 -7.90 -7.88 2.00
CA ILE A 72 -8.98 -8.23 2.91
C ILE A 72 -8.40 -8.44 4.30
N ASN A 73 -9.04 -7.89 5.32
CA ASN A 73 -8.62 -8.09 6.71
C ASN A 73 -9.81 -8.27 7.62
N SER A 74 -9.61 -8.99 8.72
CA SER A 74 -10.63 -9.28 9.73
C SER A 74 -10.04 -9.18 11.13
N PRO A 75 -10.77 -8.60 12.10
CA PRO A 75 -10.48 -8.84 13.50
C PRO A 75 -10.79 -10.30 13.83
N ILE A 76 -9.93 -10.91 14.65
CA ILE A 76 -10.11 -12.27 15.18
C ILE A 76 -9.77 -12.28 16.67
N ALA A 77 -10.27 -13.27 17.40
CA ALA A 77 -9.98 -13.42 18.82
C ALA A 77 -9.62 -14.87 19.17
N PRO A 78 -8.52 -15.43 18.60
CA PRO A 78 -8.10 -16.79 18.93
C PRO A 78 -7.86 -16.89 20.43
N PHE A 79 -8.54 -17.83 21.09
CA PHE A 79 -8.44 -18.04 22.54
C PHE A 79 -8.73 -16.79 23.38
N GLY A 80 -9.55 -15.86 22.87
CA GLY A 80 -9.89 -14.61 23.56
C GLY A 80 -8.85 -13.49 23.44
N PHE A 81 -7.71 -13.76 22.81
CA PHE A 81 -6.68 -12.76 22.56
C PHE A 81 -7.02 -11.93 21.33
N LYS A 82 -7.13 -10.60 21.46
CA LYS A 82 -7.48 -9.72 20.34
C LYS A 82 -6.36 -9.68 19.31
N SER A 83 -6.70 -10.07 18.08
CA SER A 83 -5.78 -10.09 16.95
C SER A 83 -6.47 -9.69 15.66
N GLY A 84 -5.71 -9.63 14.58
CA GLY A 84 -6.22 -9.48 13.23
C GLY A 84 -5.46 -10.34 12.25
N VAL A 85 -6.12 -10.73 11.17
CA VAL A 85 -5.52 -11.38 10.01
C VAL A 85 -5.81 -10.57 8.77
N GLY A 86 -4.90 -10.61 7.81
CA GLY A 86 -5.06 -9.92 6.54
C GLY A 86 -4.39 -10.64 5.39
N LEU A 87 -4.91 -10.39 4.20
CA LEU A 87 -4.40 -10.82 2.92
C LEU A 87 -4.22 -9.58 2.04
N ASN A 88 -3.07 -9.48 1.38
CA ASN A 88 -2.77 -8.47 0.38
C ASN A 88 -2.33 -9.18 -0.91
N ILE A 89 -2.98 -8.83 -2.02
CA ILE A 89 -2.65 -9.26 -3.36
C ILE A 89 -2.33 -8.00 -4.15
N LEU A 90 -1.12 -7.93 -4.71
CA LEU A 90 -0.68 -6.79 -5.51
C LEU A 90 -0.27 -7.31 -6.87
N SER A 91 -0.94 -6.85 -7.93
CA SER A 91 -0.49 -7.07 -9.30
C SER A 91 -0.01 -5.74 -9.87
N ASP A 92 1.26 -5.66 -10.24
CA ASP A 92 1.84 -4.50 -10.88
C ASP A 92 2.37 -4.88 -12.26
N ASN A 93 2.08 -4.05 -13.27
CA ASN A 93 2.48 -4.31 -14.65
C ASN A 93 3.19 -3.09 -15.24
N PRO A 94 4.43 -2.78 -14.81
CA PRO A 94 5.21 -1.68 -15.39
C PRO A 94 5.89 -2.12 -16.68
N GLY A 95 5.40 -1.63 -17.83
CA GLY A 95 5.97 -1.94 -19.14
C GLY A 95 5.90 -3.44 -19.46
N PHE A 96 7.05 -4.09 -19.66
CA PHE A 96 7.14 -5.53 -19.96
C PHE A 96 7.27 -6.43 -18.72
N ASN A 97 7.38 -5.83 -17.53
CA ASN A 97 7.40 -6.58 -16.28
C ASN A 97 5.98 -6.82 -15.79
N LYS A 98 5.79 -7.97 -15.14
CA LYS A 98 4.58 -8.30 -14.41
C LYS A 98 4.95 -8.91 -13.07
N ASP A 99 4.56 -8.20 -12.03
CA ASP A 99 4.77 -8.53 -10.63
C ASP A 99 3.44 -8.94 -9.99
N LEU A 100 3.45 -10.07 -9.30
CA LEU A 100 2.32 -10.56 -8.51
C LEU A 100 2.80 -10.89 -7.10
N GLY A 101 2.49 -10.01 -6.16
CA GLY A 101 2.70 -10.18 -4.73
C GLY A 101 1.48 -10.80 -4.05
N LEU A 102 1.73 -11.72 -3.13
CA LEU A 102 0.75 -12.31 -2.22
C LEU A 102 1.33 -12.32 -0.81
N ASN A 103 0.75 -11.55 0.11
CA ASN A 103 1.21 -11.46 1.49
C ASN A 103 0.08 -11.75 2.47
N PHE A 104 0.36 -12.61 3.43
CA PHE A 104 -0.48 -12.92 4.59
C PHE A 104 0.06 -12.18 5.81
N SER A 105 -0.84 -11.56 6.57
CA SER A 105 -0.49 -10.75 7.73
C SER A 105 -1.22 -11.24 8.96
N TYR A 106 -0.55 -11.17 10.11
CA TYR A 106 -1.15 -11.36 11.42
C TYR A 106 -0.73 -10.22 12.32
N ALA A 107 -1.67 -9.60 13.03
CA ALA A 107 -1.39 -8.55 13.99
C ALA A 107 -1.93 -8.91 15.37
N ALA A 108 -1.05 -8.90 16.37
CA ALA A 108 -1.46 -8.91 17.77
C ALA A 108 -1.96 -7.51 18.17
N ARG A 109 -3.09 -7.41 18.88
CA ARG A 109 -3.70 -6.12 19.21
C ARG A 109 -3.77 -5.89 20.72
N PHE A 110 -3.15 -4.80 21.15
CA PHE A 110 -3.03 -4.40 22.55
C PHE A 110 -3.76 -3.08 22.78
N LYS A 111 -4.45 -2.96 23.92
CA LYS A 111 -4.98 -1.66 24.35
C LYS A 111 -3.82 -0.79 24.83
N ALA A 112 -3.70 0.42 24.27
CA ALA A 112 -2.64 1.37 24.60
C ALA A 112 -3.25 2.77 24.82
N GLY A 113 -3.41 3.15 26.09
CA GLY A 113 -4.08 4.38 26.48
C GLY A 113 -5.53 4.45 25.98
N LYS A 114 -5.84 5.47 25.18
CA LYS A 114 -7.17 5.69 24.56
C LYS A 114 -7.38 4.91 23.26
N GLY A 115 -6.35 4.21 22.77
CA GLY A 115 -6.37 3.53 21.49
C GLY A 115 -5.95 2.08 21.58
N ASN A 116 -5.71 1.49 20.41
CA ASN A 116 -5.24 0.14 20.25
C ASN A 116 -4.01 0.13 19.35
N LEU A 117 -2.97 -0.60 19.78
CA LEU A 117 -1.76 -0.83 19.02
C LEU A 117 -1.80 -2.23 18.40
N GLY A 118 -1.72 -2.31 17.09
CA GLY A 118 -1.46 -3.52 16.33
C GLY A 118 0.03 -3.67 16.07
N ILE A 119 0.56 -4.87 16.30
CA ILE A 119 1.94 -5.24 16.01
C ILE A 119 1.89 -6.54 15.21
N GLY A 120 2.39 -6.53 13.98
CA GLY A 120 2.20 -7.66 13.10
C GLY A 120 3.28 -7.87 12.04
N PRO A 121 3.78 -9.10 11.85
CA PRO A 121 4.52 -9.46 10.66
C PRO A 121 3.60 -9.78 9.48
N SER A 122 4.19 -9.77 8.28
CA SER A 122 3.64 -10.41 7.09
C SER A 122 4.65 -11.35 6.45
N ILE A 123 4.13 -12.42 5.86
CA ILE A 123 4.87 -13.42 5.11
C ILE A 123 4.20 -13.60 3.75
N GLY A 124 4.99 -13.73 2.70
CA GLY A 124 4.43 -13.78 1.36
C GLY A 124 5.41 -14.25 0.29
N PHE A 125 4.93 -14.13 -0.94
CA PHE A 125 5.71 -14.43 -2.13
C PHE A 125 5.45 -13.37 -3.20
N ILE A 126 6.48 -13.05 -3.97
CA ILE A 126 6.40 -12.18 -5.13
C ILE A 126 6.86 -12.99 -6.33
N ASN A 127 5.94 -13.19 -7.26
CA ASN A 127 6.25 -13.70 -8.58
C ASN A 127 6.58 -12.51 -9.49
N ASN A 128 7.85 -12.38 -9.87
CA ASN A 128 8.29 -11.41 -10.85
C ASN A 128 8.52 -12.10 -12.20
N SER A 129 7.87 -11.57 -13.22
CA SER A 129 8.00 -12.05 -14.60
C SER A 129 8.32 -10.92 -15.55
N ILE A 130 9.04 -11.24 -16.62
CA ILE A 130 9.30 -10.32 -17.74
C ILE A 130 9.00 -11.07 -19.04
N ASP A 131 8.26 -10.41 -19.93
CA ASP A 131 7.98 -10.90 -21.27
C ASP A 131 8.48 -9.87 -22.29
N PRO A 132 9.78 -9.92 -22.63
CA PRO A 132 10.42 -8.86 -23.39
C PRO A 132 9.96 -8.84 -24.86
N LYS A 133 9.44 -7.70 -25.33
CA LYS A 133 9.22 -7.40 -26.74
C LYS A 133 9.96 -6.12 -27.12
N TRP A 134 11.28 -6.22 -27.11
CA TRP A 134 12.15 -5.08 -27.38
C TRP A 134 12.09 -4.69 -28.86
N ASN A 135 12.04 -3.39 -29.13
CA ASN A 135 12.19 -2.84 -30.46
C ASN A 135 13.44 -1.96 -30.47
N TYR A 136 14.59 -2.51 -30.85
CA TYR A 136 15.86 -1.78 -30.93
C TYR A 136 16.36 -1.70 -32.38
N PRO A 137 16.90 -0.55 -32.82
CA PRO A 137 17.59 -0.46 -34.09
C PRO A 137 18.83 -1.37 -34.04
N ASN A 138 19.02 -2.20 -35.08
CA ASN A 138 20.10 -3.19 -35.25
C ASN A 138 21.39 -2.81 -34.51
N VAL A 139 21.56 -3.26 -33.27
CA VAL A 139 22.60 -4.13 -32.67
C VAL A 139 22.25 -4.20 -31.17
N SER A 140 21.98 -5.38 -30.61
CA SER A 140 22.23 -5.55 -29.17
C SER A 140 22.66 -6.99 -28.87
N THR A 141 23.96 -7.16 -28.70
CA THR A 141 24.60 -8.30 -28.04
C THR A 141 24.77 -8.04 -26.54
N ASP A 142 23.90 -7.19 -25.96
CA ASP A 142 23.97 -6.87 -24.54
C ASP A 142 23.38 -8.02 -23.74
N LYS A 143 24.27 -8.78 -23.09
CA LYS A 143 23.90 -9.90 -22.23
C LYS A 143 23.03 -9.47 -21.06
N ALA A 144 23.01 -8.20 -20.67
CA ALA A 144 22.18 -7.66 -19.58
C ALA A 144 20.70 -7.51 -19.97
N ILE A 145 20.36 -7.57 -21.26
CA ILE A 145 18.98 -7.47 -21.75
C ILE A 145 18.38 -8.89 -21.83
N PRO A 146 17.31 -9.18 -21.08
CA PRO A 146 16.61 -10.47 -21.19
C PRO A 146 16.05 -10.66 -22.59
N GLN A 147 16.51 -11.73 -23.27
CA GLN A 147 16.07 -12.08 -24.63
C GLN A 147 14.85 -13.01 -24.66
N GLY A 148 14.51 -13.60 -23.51
CA GLY A 148 13.40 -14.53 -23.38
C GLY A 148 12.60 -14.29 -22.12
N LYS A 149 11.41 -14.89 -22.07
CA LYS A 149 10.53 -14.83 -20.91
C LYS A 149 11.22 -15.43 -19.68
N GLN A 150 11.22 -14.69 -18.58
CA GLN A 150 11.74 -15.14 -17.29
C GLN A 150 10.67 -14.99 -16.22
N ASN A 151 10.68 -15.90 -15.26
CA ASN A 151 9.79 -15.93 -14.10
C ASN A 151 10.61 -16.33 -12.88
N SER A 152 10.41 -15.64 -11.76
CA SER A 152 11.04 -15.94 -10.48
C SER A 152 10.04 -15.71 -9.35
N VAL A 153 9.81 -16.75 -8.54
CA VAL A 153 9.00 -16.67 -7.32
C VAL A 153 9.93 -16.50 -6.13
N ASN A 154 9.75 -15.41 -5.40
CA ASN A 154 10.67 -15.00 -4.35
C ASN A 154 9.92 -14.82 -3.03
N PHE A 155 10.53 -15.27 -1.94
CA PHE A 155 9.98 -15.15 -0.60
C PHE A 155 10.03 -13.70 -0.12
N ASP A 156 9.01 -13.24 0.61
CA ASP A 156 8.88 -11.87 1.04
C ASP A 156 8.42 -11.74 2.49
N LEU A 157 9.02 -10.78 3.22
CA LEU A 157 8.73 -10.49 4.61
C LEU A 157 8.39 -9.00 4.82
N GLY A 158 7.45 -8.75 5.73
CA GLY A 158 7.13 -7.39 6.18
C GLY A 158 6.82 -7.34 7.67
N PHE A 159 6.79 -6.13 8.21
CA PHE A 159 6.45 -5.88 9.61
C PHE A 159 5.80 -4.51 9.76
N GLY A 160 4.90 -4.37 10.74
CA GLY A 160 4.15 -3.16 10.93
C GLY A 160 3.68 -2.94 12.36
N LEU A 161 3.67 -1.68 12.74
CA LEU A 161 3.05 -1.11 13.92
C LEU A 161 1.92 -0.20 13.45
N TYR A 162 0.74 -0.33 14.04
CA TYR A 162 -0.39 0.52 13.72
C TYR A 162 -1.18 0.89 14.97
N TYR A 163 -1.19 2.16 15.32
CA TYR A 163 -1.94 2.70 16.44
C TYR A 163 -3.20 3.41 15.93
N ASN A 164 -4.35 3.10 16.53
CA ASN A 164 -5.60 3.77 16.21
C ASN A 164 -6.45 4.07 17.44
N THR A 165 -7.09 5.23 17.44
CA THR A 165 -8.18 5.64 18.33
C THR A 165 -9.44 5.88 17.50
N ASP A 166 -10.50 6.40 18.10
CA ASP A 166 -11.71 6.80 17.37
C ASP A 166 -11.47 7.94 16.37
N ASN A 167 -10.49 8.82 16.63
CA ASN A 167 -10.28 10.05 15.86
C ASN A 167 -8.88 10.19 15.28
N MET A 168 -7.96 9.26 15.53
CA MET A 168 -6.59 9.39 15.04
C MET A 168 -5.96 8.05 14.76
N PHE A 169 -5.03 8.03 13.82
CA PHE A 169 -4.22 6.86 13.54
C PHE A 169 -2.78 7.25 13.23
N PHE A 170 -1.88 6.30 13.47
CA PHE A 170 -0.47 6.40 13.16
C PHE A 170 0.04 5.00 12.80
N GLY A 171 0.86 4.91 11.76
CA GLY A 171 1.43 3.65 11.28
C GLY A 171 2.91 3.79 10.97
N LEU A 172 3.67 2.76 11.32
CA LEU A 172 5.05 2.55 10.90
C LEU A 172 5.15 1.14 10.35
N SER A 173 5.64 0.95 9.13
CA SER A 173 5.83 -0.39 8.59
C SER A 173 7.01 -0.47 7.64
N ALA A 174 7.42 -1.70 7.35
CA ALA A 174 8.39 -2.00 6.31
C ALA A 174 7.96 -3.22 5.50
N THR A 175 8.11 -3.14 4.18
CA THR A 175 7.96 -4.27 3.24
C THR A 175 9.32 -4.72 2.73
N HIS A 176 9.38 -5.92 2.16
CA HIS A 176 10.60 -6.50 1.59
C HIS A 176 11.78 -6.55 2.58
N LEU A 177 11.53 -6.84 3.86
CA LEU A 177 12.53 -6.82 4.93
C LEU A 177 13.76 -7.69 4.62
N ASN A 178 13.55 -8.79 3.91
CA ASN A 178 14.59 -9.70 3.46
C ASN A 178 15.33 -9.24 2.19
N GLY A 179 15.02 -8.06 1.64
CA GLY A 179 15.60 -7.53 0.40
C GLY A 179 15.36 -8.52 -0.74
N THR A 180 14.09 -8.78 -1.04
CA THR A 180 13.62 -9.90 -1.86
C THR A 180 14.38 -9.96 -3.19
N LYS A 181 15.33 -10.90 -3.30
CA LYS A 181 16.17 -11.08 -4.48
C LYS A 181 15.34 -11.64 -5.62
N MET A 182 15.45 -11.02 -6.79
CA MET A 182 14.82 -11.45 -8.02
C MET A 182 15.84 -12.33 -8.74
N ASN A 183 15.71 -13.65 -8.57
CA ASN A 183 16.65 -14.60 -9.15
C ASN A 183 16.40 -14.78 -10.66
N LYS A 184 16.75 -13.77 -11.45
CA LYS A 184 16.74 -13.81 -12.92
C LYS A 184 18.13 -14.16 -13.46
N SER A 185 18.18 -14.92 -14.57
CA SER A 185 19.40 -15.53 -15.12
C SER A 185 20.45 -14.53 -15.64
N ILE A 186 20.09 -13.26 -15.80
CA ILE A 186 20.88 -12.26 -16.55
C ILE A 186 21.37 -11.11 -15.66
N SER A 187 20.64 -10.76 -14.61
CA SER A 187 21.10 -9.84 -13.57
C SER A 187 20.24 -10.04 -12.32
N PRO A 188 20.80 -10.49 -11.19
CA PRO A 188 20.05 -10.58 -9.94
C PRO A 188 19.76 -9.17 -9.43
N SER A 189 18.53 -8.69 -9.64
CA SER A 189 18.00 -7.49 -8.99
C SER A 189 17.37 -7.85 -7.65
N HIS A 190 16.96 -6.87 -6.85
CA HIS A 190 16.22 -7.11 -5.63
C HIS A 190 15.16 -6.02 -5.43
N TYR A 191 14.09 -6.37 -4.74
CA TYR A 191 13.19 -5.40 -4.16
C TYR A 191 13.91 -4.66 -3.04
N SER A 192 13.93 -3.34 -3.15
CA SER A 192 14.45 -2.49 -2.10
C SER A 192 13.52 -2.54 -0.89
N ARG A 193 14.09 -2.49 0.31
CA ARG A 193 13.28 -2.37 1.55
C ARG A 193 12.54 -1.05 1.49
N GLN A 194 11.23 -1.08 1.60
CA GLN A 194 10.43 0.14 1.69
C GLN A 194 9.98 0.35 3.12
N TYR A 195 10.12 1.57 3.60
CA TYR A 195 9.69 2.03 4.91
C TYR A 195 8.53 2.99 4.75
N TYR A 196 7.46 2.75 5.50
CA TYR A 196 6.24 3.53 5.45
C TYR A 196 5.96 4.21 6.79
N LEU A 197 5.55 5.46 6.71
CA LEU A 197 5.02 6.23 7.83
C LEU A 197 3.65 6.77 7.43
N THR A 198 2.62 6.49 8.22
CA THR A 198 1.27 7.02 7.98
C THR A 198 0.75 7.70 9.23
N GLY A 199 -0.06 8.74 9.05
CA GLY A 199 -0.70 9.40 10.17
C GLY A 199 -1.89 10.22 9.73
N GLY A 200 -2.87 10.39 10.61
CA GLY A 200 -4.01 11.23 10.32
C GLY A 200 -4.93 11.42 11.50
N TYR A 201 -5.82 12.38 11.37
CA TYR A 201 -6.79 12.75 12.38
C TYR A 201 -8.17 12.93 11.73
N ILE A 202 -9.25 12.64 12.45
CA ILE A 202 -10.64 12.82 12.04
C ILE A 202 -11.25 13.87 12.96
N LEU A 203 -11.46 15.07 12.43
CA LEU A 203 -12.11 16.19 13.08
C LEU A 203 -13.61 16.14 12.77
N ASN A 204 -14.43 15.82 13.77
CA ASN A 204 -15.88 15.99 13.67
C ASN A 204 -16.20 17.49 13.84
N LEU A 205 -16.79 18.12 12.83
CA LEU A 205 -17.15 19.54 12.90
C LEU A 205 -18.39 19.74 13.79
N PRO A 206 -18.65 20.98 14.29
CA PRO A 206 -19.80 21.26 15.17
C PRO A 206 -21.15 20.82 14.59
N ASN A 207 -21.28 20.83 13.26
CA ASN A 207 -22.34 20.11 12.58
C ASN A 207 -21.83 18.69 12.25
N PRO A 208 -22.33 17.63 12.93
CA PRO A 208 -21.82 16.25 12.79
C PRO A 208 -22.04 15.66 11.39
N SER A 209 -22.74 16.39 10.52
CA SER A 209 -22.82 16.06 9.10
C SER A 209 -21.47 16.18 8.40
N TRP A 210 -20.52 16.97 8.90
CA TRP A 210 -19.22 17.15 8.26
C TRP A 210 -18.09 16.57 9.12
N GLN A 211 -17.20 15.82 8.48
CA GLN A 211 -15.96 15.34 9.07
C GLN A 211 -14.79 15.75 8.19
N PHE A 212 -13.75 16.31 8.79
CA PHE A 212 -12.52 16.68 8.12
C PHE A 212 -11.39 15.74 8.54
N SER A 213 -10.73 15.13 7.56
CA SER A 213 -9.72 14.10 7.77
C SER A 213 -8.40 14.47 7.08
N PRO A 214 -7.54 15.29 7.74
CA PRO A 214 -6.17 15.48 7.30
C PRO A 214 -5.33 14.24 7.57
N SER A 215 -4.46 13.89 6.63
CA SER A 215 -3.53 12.77 6.76
C SER A 215 -2.22 13.00 6.02
N ALA A 216 -1.18 12.33 6.47
CA ALA A 216 0.13 12.29 5.85
C ALA A 216 0.57 10.85 5.60
N TYR A 217 1.33 10.66 4.53
CA TYR A 217 1.90 9.39 4.12
C TYR A 217 3.33 9.62 3.62
N VAL A 218 4.26 8.81 4.09
CA VAL A 218 5.66 8.82 3.67
C VAL A 218 6.06 7.42 3.26
N VAL A 219 6.77 7.32 2.15
CA VAL A 219 7.46 6.10 1.72
C VAL A 219 8.91 6.43 1.45
N SER A 220 9.82 5.54 1.85
CA SER A 220 11.25 5.70 1.64
C SER A 220 11.95 4.35 1.56
N ASP A 221 12.91 4.22 0.65
CA ASP A 221 13.90 3.12 0.66
C ASP A 221 15.25 3.54 1.29
N LEU A 222 15.26 4.69 1.97
CA LEU A 222 16.42 5.41 2.51
C LEU A 222 17.33 6.07 1.47
N VAL A 223 17.01 5.97 0.18
CA VAL A 223 17.69 6.67 -0.92
C VAL A 223 16.75 7.66 -1.59
N LEU A 224 15.55 7.20 -1.93
CA LEU A 224 14.45 7.93 -2.51
C LEU A 224 13.32 7.98 -1.49
N SER A 225 12.81 9.19 -1.25
CA SER A 225 11.67 9.41 -0.38
C SER A 225 10.58 10.17 -1.09
N GLN A 226 9.35 9.84 -0.74
CA GLN A 226 8.16 10.52 -1.21
C GLN A 226 7.22 10.78 -0.03
N PHE A 227 6.58 11.93 -0.08
CA PHE A 227 5.72 12.47 0.94
C PHE A 227 4.39 12.88 0.30
N SER A 228 3.28 12.50 0.92
CA SER A 228 1.94 12.86 0.49
C SER A 228 1.16 13.46 1.65
N LEU A 229 0.55 14.62 1.41
CA LEU A 229 -0.41 15.24 2.30
C LEU A 229 -1.79 15.16 1.68
N SER A 230 -2.77 14.70 2.44
CA SER A 230 -4.14 14.59 1.98
C SER A 230 -5.10 15.28 2.94
N ALA A 231 -6.14 15.87 2.37
CA ALA A 231 -7.20 16.55 3.09
C ALA A 231 -8.53 16.04 2.53
N ASN A 232 -9.29 15.30 3.34
CA ASN A 232 -10.57 14.73 2.95
C ASN A 232 -11.71 15.35 3.77
N LEU A 233 -12.83 15.65 3.11
CA LEU A 233 -14.09 16.05 3.73
C LEU A 233 -15.13 14.97 3.49
N LYS A 234 -15.78 14.51 4.55
CA LYS A 234 -16.88 13.55 4.50
C LYS A 234 -18.17 14.24 4.93
N TYR A 235 -19.19 14.17 4.07
CA TYR A 235 -20.53 14.67 4.30
C TYR A 235 -21.52 13.54 4.59
N ASN A 236 -22.27 13.71 5.67
CA ASN A 236 -23.33 12.84 6.18
C ASN A 236 -22.93 11.36 6.26
N LYS A 237 -21.66 11.10 6.59
CA LYS A 237 -21.04 9.76 6.62
C LYS A 237 -21.17 8.96 5.32
N LYS A 238 -21.48 9.61 4.19
CA LYS A 238 -21.72 8.97 2.89
C LYS A 238 -20.77 9.48 1.84
N PHE A 239 -20.87 10.76 1.49
CA PHE A 239 -20.11 11.34 0.41
C PHE A 239 -18.78 11.82 0.95
N TRP A 240 -17.70 11.60 0.22
CA TRP A 240 -16.43 12.19 0.58
C TRP A 240 -15.75 12.76 -0.66
N GLY A 241 -15.00 13.82 -0.45
CA GLY A 241 -14.17 14.45 -1.45
C GLY A 241 -12.88 14.92 -0.80
N GLY A 242 -11.81 14.97 -1.58
CA GLY A 242 -10.53 15.36 -1.03
C GLY A 242 -9.52 15.76 -2.08
N VAL A 243 -8.42 16.27 -1.57
CA VAL A 243 -7.24 16.60 -2.36
C VAL A 243 -6.02 15.98 -1.71
N SER A 244 -5.06 15.56 -2.52
CA SER A 244 -3.75 15.13 -2.06
C SER A 244 -2.67 15.85 -2.86
N TYR A 245 -1.61 16.25 -2.17
CA TYR A 245 -0.40 16.74 -2.80
C TYR A 245 0.74 15.79 -2.44
N ARG A 246 1.31 15.20 -3.49
CA ARG A 246 2.46 14.31 -3.38
C ARG A 246 3.69 15.03 -3.89
N MET A 247 4.74 15.01 -3.07
CA MET A 247 6.04 15.61 -3.37
C MET A 247 7.16 14.61 -3.05
N GLY A 248 8.20 14.63 -3.86
CA GLY A 248 9.35 13.76 -3.63
C GLY A 248 10.22 13.62 -4.86
N ARG A 249 11.36 12.97 -4.67
CA ARG A 249 12.35 12.79 -5.74
C ARG A 249 11.79 12.00 -6.94
N LEU A 250 10.81 11.15 -6.65
CA LEU A 250 10.14 10.23 -7.57
C LEU A 250 9.02 10.88 -8.39
N GLY A 251 8.56 12.07 -7.98
CA GLY A 251 7.49 12.75 -8.68
C GLY A 251 6.75 13.70 -7.78
N GLU A 252 6.17 14.71 -8.43
CA GLU A 252 5.26 15.68 -7.84
C GLU A 252 3.91 15.55 -8.54
N ALA A 253 2.83 15.55 -7.76
CA ALA A 253 1.49 15.40 -8.31
C ALA A 253 0.43 15.99 -7.37
N ILE A 254 -0.62 16.55 -7.96
CA ILE A 254 -1.87 16.86 -7.27
C ILE A 254 -2.89 15.79 -7.64
N THR A 255 -3.58 15.27 -6.64
CA THR A 255 -4.69 14.34 -6.82
C THR A 255 -5.99 14.95 -6.31
N GLY A 256 -7.02 14.96 -7.15
CA GLY A 256 -8.40 15.16 -6.72
C GLY A 256 -9.06 13.80 -6.49
N MET A 257 -9.84 13.66 -5.42
CA MET A 257 -10.53 12.41 -5.09
C MET A 257 -11.96 12.65 -4.64
N LEU A 258 -12.84 11.71 -4.97
CA LEU A 258 -14.24 11.71 -4.57
C LEU A 258 -14.75 10.29 -4.42
N GLY A 259 -15.78 10.11 -3.60
CA GLY A 259 -16.42 8.82 -3.45
C GLY A 259 -17.66 8.84 -2.59
N ILE A 260 -18.24 7.65 -2.47
CA ILE A 260 -19.48 7.40 -1.75
C ILE A 260 -19.36 6.14 -0.91
N GLU A 261 -19.92 6.19 0.29
CA GLU A 261 -20.14 5.06 1.18
C GLU A 261 -21.65 4.83 1.32
N LEU A 262 -22.08 3.65 0.92
CA LEU A 262 -23.45 3.19 1.01
C LEU A 262 -23.72 2.54 2.37
N PHE A 263 -24.98 2.55 2.81
CA PHE A 263 -25.38 2.01 4.12
C PHE A 263 -25.12 0.51 4.29
N ASN A 264 -25.00 -0.25 3.20
CA ASN A 264 -24.67 -1.67 3.23
C ASN A 264 -23.17 -1.93 3.48
N GLY A 265 -22.34 -0.89 3.61
CA GLY A 265 -20.90 -0.99 3.80
C GLY A 265 -20.09 -0.95 2.51
N LEU A 266 -20.71 -0.79 1.34
CA LEU A 266 -20.02 -0.60 0.06
C LEU A 266 -19.44 0.81 -0.04
N LYS A 267 -18.18 0.90 -0.48
CA LYS A 267 -17.46 2.14 -0.73
C LYS A 267 -17.00 2.17 -2.18
N ILE A 268 -17.26 3.26 -2.87
CA ILE A 268 -16.78 3.47 -4.24
C ILE A 268 -16.03 4.78 -4.25
N GLY A 269 -14.80 4.77 -4.77
CA GLY A 269 -13.95 5.94 -4.85
C GLY A 269 -13.33 6.07 -6.22
N TYR A 270 -13.08 7.31 -6.61
CA TYR A 270 -12.33 7.66 -7.81
C TYR A 270 -11.35 8.77 -7.45
N ALA A 271 -10.13 8.64 -7.95
CA ALA A 271 -9.11 9.66 -7.86
C ALA A 271 -8.49 9.91 -9.23
N TYR A 272 -8.26 11.18 -9.53
CA TYR A 272 -7.55 11.63 -10.71
C TYR A 272 -6.31 12.39 -10.28
N GLU A 273 -5.16 11.92 -10.74
CA GLU A 273 -3.87 12.49 -10.41
C GLU A 273 -3.25 13.18 -11.63
N PHE A 274 -2.89 14.43 -11.44
CA PHE A 274 -2.15 15.24 -12.38
C PHE A 274 -0.68 15.35 -11.93
N SER A 275 0.25 14.86 -12.75
CA SER A 275 1.68 15.04 -12.50
C SER A 275 2.11 16.48 -12.78
N MET A 276 3.01 17.01 -11.95
CA MET A 276 3.50 18.39 -12.07
C MET A 276 4.87 18.50 -12.74
N ARG A 277 5.47 17.38 -13.13
CA ARG A 277 6.76 17.34 -13.84
C ARG A 277 6.59 17.37 -15.34
N GLU A 278 7.68 17.56 -16.07
CA GLU A 278 7.72 17.60 -17.55
C GLU A 278 7.01 16.41 -18.22
N ILE A 279 6.93 15.25 -17.56
CA ILE A 279 6.19 14.08 -18.05
C ILE A 279 4.70 14.38 -18.30
N SER A 280 4.12 15.36 -17.60
CA SER A 280 2.72 15.76 -17.76
C SER A 280 2.40 16.29 -19.16
N ASN A 281 3.40 16.77 -19.91
CA ASN A 281 3.22 17.19 -21.30
C ASN A 281 3.00 16.02 -22.27
N TYR A 282 3.18 14.77 -21.80
CA TYR A 282 3.16 13.57 -22.63
C TYR A 282 2.13 12.53 -22.16
N ASN A 283 1.33 12.83 -21.13
CA ASN A 283 0.28 11.93 -20.65
C ASN A 283 -0.96 12.69 -20.15
N ASP A 284 -2.10 12.03 -20.17
CA ASP A 284 -3.42 12.53 -19.77
C ASP A 284 -3.71 12.30 -18.27
N GLY A 285 -2.67 12.24 -17.44
CA GLY A 285 -2.78 11.99 -16.00
C GLY A 285 -2.90 10.51 -15.63
N SER A 286 -3.29 10.25 -14.40
CA SER A 286 -3.48 8.90 -13.86
C SER A 286 -4.85 8.75 -13.20
N HIS A 287 -5.49 7.62 -13.45
CA HIS A 287 -6.83 7.32 -12.95
C HIS A 287 -6.76 6.19 -11.93
N GLU A 288 -7.47 6.34 -10.81
CA GLU A 288 -7.49 5.34 -9.75
C GLU A 288 -8.92 5.09 -9.27
N PHE A 289 -9.36 3.84 -9.35
CA PHE A 289 -10.68 3.39 -8.94
C PHE A 289 -10.56 2.55 -7.69
N MET A 290 -11.40 2.82 -6.70
CA MET A 290 -11.47 2.08 -5.45
C MET A 290 -12.85 1.47 -5.26
N LEU A 291 -12.88 0.20 -4.86
CA LEU A 291 -14.06 -0.50 -4.39
C LEU A 291 -13.75 -1.09 -3.00
N GLY A 292 -14.51 -0.71 -1.99
CA GLY A 292 -14.40 -1.25 -0.64
C GLY A 292 -15.69 -1.89 -0.18
N TYR A 293 -15.62 -2.89 0.68
CA TYR A 293 -16.79 -3.49 1.32
C TYR A 293 -16.47 -3.86 2.76
N SER A 294 -17.23 -3.26 3.68
CA SER A 294 -17.10 -3.47 5.13
C SER A 294 -18.32 -4.23 5.66
N PHE A 295 -18.11 -5.40 6.26
CA PHE A 295 -19.21 -6.24 6.78
C PHE A 295 -18.85 -7.00 8.06
N LYS A 296 -19.86 -7.47 8.79
CA LYS A 296 -19.69 -8.33 9.97
C LYS A 296 -20.27 -9.71 9.69
N LEU A 297 -19.52 -10.77 9.98
CA LEU A 297 -20.08 -12.12 10.04
C LEU A 297 -20.93 -12.23 11.31
N LYS A 298 -22.24 -12.44 11.14
CA LYS A 298 -23.10 -12.82 12.27
C LYS A 298 -22.77 -14.27 12.60
N LYS A 299 -22.24 -14.53 13.79
CA LYS A 299 -22.06 -15.88 14.30
C LYS A 299 -23.46 -16.47 14.53
N GLU A 300 -23.90 -17.40 13.69
CA GLU A 300 -25.10 -18.19 13.97
C GLU A 300 -24.86 -18.92 15.29
N ARG A 301 -25.76 -18.72 16.26
CA ARG A 301 -25.69 -19.46 17.52
C ARG A 301 -26.04 -20.92 17.19
N PRO A 302 -25.25 -21.91 17.65
CA PRO A 302 -25.65 -23.30 17.50
C PRO A 302 -27.05 -23.48 18.12
N PRO A 303 -27.96 -24.21 17.48
CA PRO A 303 -29.31 -24.39 17.99
C PRO A 303 -29.24 -24.99 19.40
N GLN A 304 -29.81 -24.30 20.38
CA GLN A 304 -29.96 -24.83 21.73
C GLN A 304 -30.99 -25.96 21.68
N GLN A 305 -30.52 -27.20 21.72
CA GLN A 305 -31.39 -28.36 21.92
C GLN A 305 -31.70 -28.50 23.42
N PHE A 306 -32.92 -28.16 23.83
CA PHE A 306 -33.41 -28.49 25.16
C PHE A 306 -33.88 -29.94 25.14
N LYS A 307 -33.16 -30.86 25.81
CA LYS A 307 -33.71 -32.18 26.12
C LYS A 307 -34.74 -32.00 27.25
N SER A 308 -36.01 -32.24 26.93
CA SER A 308 -37.06 -32.35 27.95
C SER A 308 -36.73 -33.55 28.83
N ILE A 309 -36.44 -33.30 30.11
CA ILE A 309 -36.30 -34.35 31.11
C ILE A 309 -37.73 -34.79 31.47
N ARG A 310 -38.19 -35.91 30.90
CA ARG A 310 -39.39 -36.59 31.39
C ARG A 310 -39.01 -37.39 32.63
N PHE A 311 -39.56 -37.02 33.77
CA PHE A 311 -39.58 -37.89 34.95
C PHE A 311 -40.60 -39.01 34.69
N LEU A 312 -40.14 -40.26 34.84
CA LEU A 312 -40.97 -41.48 34.84
C LEU A 312 -41.33 -41.84 36.27
#